data_AF-A0A0B6YL79-F1
#
_entry.id   AF-A0A0B6YL79-F1
#
_cell.length_a   1.000
_cell.length_b   1.000
_cell.length_c   1.000
_cell.angle_alpha   90.00
_cell.angle_beta   90.00
_cell.angle_gamma   90.00
#
_symmetry.space_group_name_H-M   'P 1'
#
loop_
_entity.id
_entity.type
_entity.pdbx_description
1 polymer ?
#
loop_
_entity_poly.entity_id
_entity_poly.type
_entity_poly.pdbx_seq_one_letter_code
_entity_poly.pdbx_strand_id
1 'polypeptide(L)'
;QSKMATLFKRGLSLSAIAQNMVKTPIQVYGVEGRYAAALYSAAHKQNSLSAVEKDLSKIKELYSSNTQFQEFVLNPTLKNEKKKRAIQEIAKKLGVSTDSANFLGVLAEIGRL
;
A
#
# COMPACT_ATOMS: atom_id res chain seq x y z
N GLN A 1 -48.50 19.98 8.83
CA GLN A 1 -47.20 20.25 9.46
C GLN A 1 -46.91 19.12 10.43
N SER A 2 -45.77 18.45 10.55
CA SER A 2 -44.51 18.36 9.81
C SER A 2 -43.80 17.21 10.55
N LYS A 3 -43.42 16.13 9.87
CA LYS A 3 -42.48 15.10 10.40
C LYS A 3 -41.94 14.26 9.23
N MET A 4 -41.46 14.94 8.19
CA MET A 4 -40.70 14.36 7.08
C MET A 4 -39.19 14.60 7.29
N ALA A 5 -38.62 14.13 8.40
CA ALA A 5 -37.24 14.48 8.74
C ALA A 5 -36.47 13.42 9.56
N THR A 6 -36.54 12.14 9.18
CA THR A 6 -35.67 11.12 9.81
C THR A 6 -35.09 10.10 8.83
N LEU A 7 -34.79 10.50 7.60
CA LEU A 7 -34.28 9.57 6.57
C LEU A 7 -33.01 10.07 5.87
N PHE A 8 -32.12 10.75 6.61
CA PHE A 8 -30.79 11.12 6.11
C PHE A 8 -29.72 11.04 7.22
N LYS A 9 -29.50 9.85 7.79
CA LYS A 9 -28.35 9.59 8.67
C LYS A 9 -27.85 8.15 8.57
N ARG A 10 -27.61 7.69 7.34
CA ARG A 10 -26.66 6.60 7.09
C ARG A 10 -25.32 7.24 6.76
N GLY A 11 -24.65 7.70 7.81
CA GLY A 11 -23.24 8.07 7.71
C GLY A 11 -22.45 6.84 7.29
N LEU A 12 -21.60 6.99 6.28
CA LEU A 12 -20.60 6.01 5.88
C LEU A 12 -19.70 5.73 7.10
N SER A 13 -20.05 4.69 7.85
CA SER A 13 -19.34 4.28 9.06
C SER A 13 -18.03 3.62 8.67
N LEU A 14 -16.98 4.43 8.54
CA LEU A 14 -15.60 3.99 8.30
C LEU A 14 -14.96 3.30 9.54
N SER A 15 -15.67 3.22 10.65
CA SER A 15 -15.17 2.67 11.92
C SER A 15 -14.74 1.20 11.81
N ALA A 16 -15.40 0.37 11.00
CA ALA A 16 -15.06 -1.04 10.87
C ALA A 16 -13.66 -1.30 10.24
N ILE A 17 -13.19 -0.41 9.35
CA ILE A 17 -11.88 -0.54 8.71
C ILE A 17 -10.74 -0.23 9.71
N ALA A 18 -11.00 0.67 10.67
CA ALA A 18 -10.02 1.06 11.69
C ALA A 18 -9.84 -0.01 12.80
N GLN A 19 -10.80 -0.92 12.99
CA GLN A 19 -10.87 -1.78 14.17
C GLN A 19 -9.92 -2.98 14.14
N ASN A 20 -9.30 -3.30 13.00
CA ASN A 20 -8.45 -4.48 12.86
C ASN A 20 -7.00 -4.14 12.48
N MET A 21 -6.53 -2.92 12.75
CA MET A 21 -5.12 -2.54 12.52
C MET A 21 -4.29 -2.88 13.76
N VAL A 22 -3.23 -3.67 13.60
CA VAL A 22 -2.26 -3.94 14.68
C VAL A 22 -1.56 -2.63 14.99
N LYS A 23 -1.68 -2.13 16.22
CA LYS A 23 -1.05 -0.88 16.61
C LYS A 23 0.47 -1.02 16.46
N THR A 24 1.07 -0.20 15.61
CA THR A 24 2.52 -0.12 15.48
C THR A 24 3.10 0.44 16.79
N PRO A 25 4.23 -0.12 17.29
CA PRO A 25 4.84 0.35 18.54
C PRO A 25 5.33 1.80 18.45
N ILE A 26 5.62 2.28 17.23
CA ILE A 26 5.88 3.69 16.92
C ILE A 26 4.65 4.31 16.23
N GLN A 27 4.16 5.43 16.77
CA GLN A 27 3.09 6.20 16.13
C GLN A 27 3.68 6.95 14.93
N VAL A 28 3.28 6.52 13.74
CA VAL A 28 3.66 7.13 12.47
C VAL A 28 2.54 8.06 11.99
N TYR A 29 2.89 9.30 11.67
CA TYR A 29 1.95 10.33 11.23
C TYR A 29 2.09 10.58 9.72
N GLY A 30 1.11 11.25 9.13
CA GLY A 30 1.09 11.53 7.69
C GLY A 30 0.48 10.41 6.85
N VAL A 31 0.53 10.59 5.54
CA VAL A 31 -0.08 9.68 4.57
C VAL A 31 0.77 8.42 4.42
N GLU A 32 2.08 8.62 4.34
CA GLU A 32 3.14 7.62 4.29
C GLU A 32 3.12 6.75 5.55
N GLY A 33 2.96 7.38 6.72
CA GLY A 33 2.84 6.69 8.00
C GLY A 33 1.64 5.75 8.07
N ARG A 34 0.49 6.17 7.52
CA ARG A 34 -0.70 5.30 7.47
C ARG A 34 -0.49 4.06 6.60
N TYR A 35 0.23 4.19 5.49
CA TYR A 35 0.59 3.03 4.66
C TYR A 35 1.60 2.12 5.34
N ALA A 36 2.63 2.70 5.98
CA ALA A 36 3.60 1.94 6.75
C ALA A 36 2.94 1.16 7.90
N ALA A 37 2.00 1.79 8.63
CA ALA A 37 1.23 1.14 9.69
C ALA A 37 0.30 0.03 9.15
N ALA A 38 -0.32 0.25 7.99
CA ALA A 38 -1.16 -0.75 7.33
C ALA A 38 -0.34 -1.96 6.85
N LEU A 39 0.83 -1.72 6.24
CA LEU A 39 1.74 -2.78 5.83
C LEU A 39 2.26 -3.57 7.04
N TYR A 40 2.72 -2.88 8.09
CA TYR A 40 3.17 -3.53 9.31
C TYR A 40 2.07 -4.39 9.92
N SER A 41 0.83 -3.87 9.98
CA SER A 41 -0.31 -4.63 10.47
C SER A 41 -0.59 -5.88 9.64
N ALA A 42 -0.53 -5.78 8.32
CA ALA A 42 -0.76 -6.89 7.42
C ALA A 42 0.35 -7.95 7.52
N ALA A 43 1.61 -7.52 7.59
CA ALA A 43 2.77 -8.39 7.72
C ALA A 43 2.80 -9.08 9.09
N HIS A 44 2.44 -8.37 10.17
CA HIS A 44 2.41 -8.91 11.53
C HIS A 44 1.34 -10.01 11.66
N LYS A 45 0.17 -9.81 11.06
CA LYS A 45 -0.88 -10.84 11.04
C LYS A 45 -0.48 -12.08 10.26
N GLN A 46 0.29 -11.91 9.19
CA GLN A 46 0.73 -12.99 8.33
C GLN A 46 2.06 -13.61 8.78
N ASN A 47 2.64 -13.15 9.91
CA ASN A 47 3.98 -13.54 10.37
C ASN A 47 5.09 -13.39 9.30
N SER A 48 4.87 -12.51 8.31
CA SER A 48 5.76 -12.32 7.17
C SER A 48 6.68 -11.09 7.31
N LEU A 49 6.85 -10.56 8.54
CA LEU A 49 7.65 -9.34 8.81
C LEU A 49 9.06 -9.39 8.22
N SER A 50 9.82 -10.45 8.49
CA SER A 50 11.20 -10.58 7.98
C SER A 50 11.27 -10.75 6.47
N ALA A 51 10.22 -11.30 5.84
CA ALA A 51 10.15 -11.40 4.38
C ALA A 51 9.90 -10.03 3.76
N VAL A 52 8.93 -9.28 4.30
CA VAL A 52 8.60 -7.92 3.84
C VAL A 52 9.79 -6.97 4.00
N GLU A 53 10.54 -7.06 5.10
CA GLU A 53 11.74 -6.23 5.31
C GLU A 53 12.84 -6.50 4.26
N LYS A 54 13.11 -7.78 3.98
CA LYS A 54 14.07 -8.18 2.93
C LYS A 54 13.60 -7.74 1.55
N ASP A 55 12.31 -7.89 1.27
CA ASP A 55 11.71 -7.50 0.00
C ASP A 55 11.81 -5.99 -0.22
N LEU A 56 11.49 -5.17 0.78
CA LEU A 56 11.62 -3.71 0.72
C LEU A 56 13.07 -3.27 0.51
N SER A 57 14.03 -3.97 1.14
CA SER A 57 15.46 -3.68 0.96
C SER A 57 15.91 -3.93 -0.48
N LYS A 58 15.53 -5.08 -1.06
CA LYS A 58 15.81 -5.40 -2.46
C LYS A 58 15.19 -4.40 -3.43
N ILE A 59 13.97 -3.96 -3.15
CA ILE A 59 13.27 -2.96 -3.99
C ILE A 59 13.99 -1.61 -3.92
N LYS A 60 14.46 -1.20 -2.74
CA LYS A 60 15.24 0.03 -2.56
C LYS A 60 16.56 -0.04 -3.33
N GLU A 61 17.24 -1.18 -3.31
CA GLU A 61 18.46 -1.41 -4.10
C GLU A 61 18.14 -1.33 -5.60
N LEU A 62 17.11 -2.03 -6.09
CA LEU A 62 16.70 -1.97 -7.49
C LEU A 62 16.30 -0.56 -7.93
N TYR A 63 15.60 0.19 -7.07
CA TYR A 63 15.26 1.58 -7.30
C TYR A 63 16.50 2.47 -7.40
N SER A 64 17.56 2.17 -6.66
CA SER A 64 18.82 2.92 -6.71
C SER A 64 19.71 2.51 -7.88
N SER A 65 19.66 1.25 -8.31
CA SER A 65 20.47 0.72 -9.40
C SER A 65 19.90 1.00 -10.80
N ASN A 66 18.59 1.22 -10.93
CA ASN A 66 17.94 1.37 -12.23
C ASN A 66 17.20 2.71 -12.37
N THR A 67 17.86 3.68 -12.99
CA THR A 67 17.33 5.02 -13.26
C THR A 67 16.07 4.98 -14.14
N GLN A 68 16.00 4.03 -15.08
CA GLN A 68 14.82 3.85 -15.95
C GLN A 68 13.60 3.40 -15.15
N PHE A 69 13.81 2.61 -14.09
CA PHE A 69 12.74 2.23 -13.18
C PHE A 69 12.26 3.42 -12.33
N GLN A 70 13.16 4.28 -11.88
CA GLN A 70 12.77 5.52 -11.18
C GLN A 70 11.93 6.43 -12.08
N GLU A 71 12.37 6.67 -13.31
CA GLU A 71 11.62 7.47 -14.27
C GLU A 71 10.24 6.85 -14.58
N PHE A 72 10.17 5.54 -14.71
CA PHE A 72 8.90 4.83 -14.92
C PHE A 72 7.93 5.00 -13.75
N VAL A 73 8.42 4.92 -12.52
CA VAL A 73 7.63 5.12 -11.30
C VAL A 73 7.12 6.56 -11.21
N LEU A 74 8.01 7.53 -11.42
CA LEU A 74 7.73 8.96 -11.29
C LEU A 74 6.89 9.54 -12.44
N ASN A 75 6.85 8.90 -13.61
CA ASN A 75 6.14 9.41 -14.77
C ASN A 75 4.60 9.40 -14.55
N PRO A 76 3.94 10.56 -14.42
CA PRO A 76 2.50 10.65 -14.12
C PRO A 76 1.61 10.34 -15.32
N THR A 77 2.16 10.28 -16.54
CA THR A 77 1.41 10.07 -17.79
C THR A 77 1.07 8.60 -18.03
N LEU A 78 1.72 7.68 -17.31
CA LEU A 78 1.46 6.25 -17.42
C LEU A 78 0.22 5.85 -16.62
N LYS A 79 -0.74 5.19 -17.30
CA LYS A 79 -1.93 4.63 -16.66
C LYS A 79 -1.56 3.71 -15.49
N ASN A 80 -2.23 3.90 -14.35
CA ASN A 80 -1.99 3.14 -13.11
C ASN A 80 -2.03 1.62 -13.31
N GLU A 81 -2.89 1.12 -14.21
CA GLU A 81 -2.95 -0.32 -14.55
C GLU A 81 -1.64 -0.84 -15.19
N LYS A 82 -1.02 -0.04 -16.07
CA LYS A 82 0.26 -0.41 -16.69
C LYS A 82 1.38 -0.38 -15.65
N LYS A 83 1.37 0.60 -14.75
CA LYS A 83 2.32 0.67 -13.61
C LYS A 83 2.18 -0.54 -12.71
N LYS A 84 0.95 -0.90 -12.31
CA LYS A 84 0.67 -2.09 -11.51
C LYS A 84 1.21 -3.36 -12.14
N ARG A 85 0.95 -3.59 -13.43
CA ARG A 85 1.48 -4.75 -14.15
C ARG A 85 3.01 -4.78 -14.16
N ALA A 86 3.65 -3.66 -14.48
CA ALA A 86 5.11 -3.58 -14.51
C ALA A 86 5.73 -3.86 -13.13
N ILE A 87 5.14 -3.29 -12.06
CA ILE A 87 5.56 -3.52 -10.68
C ILE A 87 5.36 -4.98 -10.28
N GLN A 88 4.25 -5.61 -10.68
CA GLN A 88 4.01 -7.03 -10.43
C GLN A 88 5.04 -7.92 -11.16
N GLU A 89 5.39 -7.60 -12.39
CA GLU A 89 6.42 -8.35 -13.14
C GLU A 89 7.81 -8.17 -12.53
N ILE A 90 8.14 -6.97 -12.05
CA ILE A 90 9.40 -6.70 -11.33
C ILE A 90 9.42 -7.43 -9.99
N ALA A 91 8.30 -7.43 -9.27
CA ALA A 91 8.15 -8.17 -8.02
C ALA A 91 8.36 -9.69 -8.25
N LYS A 92 7.77 -10.26 -9.31
CA LYS A 92 8.02 -11.66 -9.69
C LYS A 92 9.49 -11.92 -10.02
N LYS A 93 10.14 -11.02 -10.78
CA LYS A 93 11.56 -11.13 -11.13
C LYS A 93 12.49 -11.05 -9.91
N LEU A 94 12.15 -10.25 -8.91
CA LEU A 94 12.89 -10.12 -7.64
C LEU A 94 12.64 -11.28 -6.67
N GLY A 95 11.64 -12.13 -6.95
CA GLY A 95 11.22 -13.21 -6.06
C GLY A 95 10.72 -12.68 -4.71
N VAL A 96 10.05 -11.52 -4.69
CA VAL A 96 9.46 -11.00 -3.45
C VAL A 96 8.22 -11.80 -3.08
N SER A 97 7.91 -11.81 -1.78
CA SER A 97 6.74 -12.51 -1.25
C SER A 97 5.42 -11.95 -1.83
N THR A 98 4.41 -12.81 -1.90
CA THR A 98 3.08 -12.47 -2.43
C THR A 98 2.46 -11.26 -1.71
N ASP A 99 2.72 -11.13 -0.40
CA ASP A 99 2.25 -10.02 0.43
C ASP A 99 2.87 -8.68 -0.01
N SER A 100 4.19 -8.67 -0.22
CA SER A 100 4.93 -7.52 -0.72
C SER A 100 4.48 -7.14 -2.14
N ALA A 101 4.29 -8.12 -3.01
CA ALA A 101 3.82 -7.89 -4.38
C ALA A 101 2.41 -7.29 -4.41
N ASN A 102 1.51 -7.76 -3.53
CA ASN A 102 0.17 -7.21 -3.38
C ASN A 102 0.20 -5.77 -2.85
N PHE A 103 1.04 -5.50 -1.85
CA PHE A 103 1.21 -4.15 -1.30
C PHE A 103 1.72 -3.15 -2.35
N LEU A 104 2.77 -3.51 -3.10
CA LEU A 104 3.28 -2.69 -4.19
C LEU A 104 2.24 -2.49 -5.29
N GLY A 105 1.41 -3.50 -5.56
CA GLY A 105 0.29 -3.39 -6.49
C GLY A 105 -0.75 -2.36 -6.04
N VAL A 106 -1.05 -2.31 -4.74
CA VAL A 106 -1.95 -1.29 -4.15
C VAL A 106 -1.32 0.10 -4.24
N LEU A 107 -0.03 0.26 -3.93
CA LEU A 107 0.66 1.55 -4.07
C LEU A 107 0.70 2.03 -5.53
N ALA A 108 0.92 1.11 -6.47
CA ALA A 108 0.91 1.40 -7.90
C ALA A 108 -0.46 1.86 -8.42
N GLU A 109 -1.53 1.31 -7.86
CA GLU A 109 -2.90 1.68 -8.20
C GLU A 109 -3.27 3.08 -7.71
N ILE A 110 -2.79 3.45 -6.52
CA ILE A 110 -3.02 4.75 -5.89
C ILE A 110 -2.06 5.82 -6.44
N GLY A 111 -1.05 5.44 -7.23
CA GLY A 111 -0.06 6.35 -7.79
C GLY A 111 0.92 6.92 -6.74
N ARG A 112 1.19 6.16 -5.68
CA ARG A 112 2.06 6.53 -4.55
C ARG A 112 3.29 5.61 -4.44
N LEU A 113 3.82 5.21 -5.59
CA LEU A 113 5.07 4.44 -5.71
C LEU A 113 6.30 5.32 -5.47
#